data_AF-A0A1F5RRF1-F1
#
_entry.id   AF-A0A1F5RRF1-F1
#
_cell.length_a   1.000
_cell.length_b   1.000
_cell.length_c   1.000
_cell.angle_alpha   90.00
_cell.angle_beta   90.00
_cell.angle_gamma   90.00
#
_symmetry.space_group_name_H-M   'P 1'
#
loop_
_entity.id
_entity.type
_entity.pdbx_description
1 polymer ?
#
loop_
_entity_poly.entity_id
_entity_poly.type
_entity_poly.pdbx_seq_one_letter_code
_entity_poly.pdbx_strand_id
1 'polypeptide(L)'
;MRIPIIATDLGTGAARRWTIALLLAAVAVAGWLALRPRGERPARAPGSRAQVPGMPDSIAALDPVEAARRVAPLVRAKRWSESLPYFRCIVAERTAGALAHSDYATVLHNASVEAHPRAGLLVPLTRSSVERVAMLREALRQYDLALSLATGPQERAFILGGRGNILRGWGFPWEALADYRRAADLDSSWRGHASYYDSLVRDPARQPR
;
A
#
# COMPACT_ATOMS: atom_id res chain seq x y z
N MET A 1 -54.45 50.84 57.32
CA MET A 1 -53.52 49.76 56.95
C MET A 1 -53.49 49.72 55.42
N ARG A 2 -52.40 50.21 54.79
CA ARG A 2 -52.29 50.46 53.33
C ARG A 2 -51.53 49.32 52.65
N ILE A 3 -52.07 48.80 51.54
CA ILE A 3 -51.47 47.76 50.69
C ILE A 3 -50.65 48.45 49.58
N PRO A 4 -49.40 48.04 49.28
CA PRO A 4 -48.68 48.55 48.12
C PRO A 4 -48.93 47.69 46.87
N ILE A 5 -49.09 48.38 45.74
CA ILE A 5 -49.23 47.85 44.38
C ILE A 5 -47.83 47.65 43.78
N ILE A 6 -47.56 46.47 43.19
CA ILE A 6 -46.33 46.17 42.45
C ILE A 6 -46.45 46.76 41.03
N ALA A 7 -45.56 47.70 40.70
CA ALA A 7 -45.37 48.17 39.34
C ALA A 7 -44.46 47.20 38.57
N THR A 8 -44.94 46.69 37.44
CA THR A 8 -44.12 45.96 36.46
C THR A 8 -43.68 46.95 35.38
N ASP A 9 -42.39 47.26 35.35
CA ASP A 9 -41.81 48.15 34.34
C ASP A 9 -41.35 47.34 33.10
N LEU A 10 -41.68 47.88 31.94
CA LEU A 10 -41.53 47.33 30.59
C LEU A 10 -40.13 47.66 30.05
N GLY A 11 -39.19 46.72 30.18
CA GLY A 11 -37.79 46.90 29.77
C GLY A 11 -37.25 45.88 28.75
N THR A 12 -37.99 45.48 27.71
CA THR A 12 -37.54 44.39 26.79
C THR A 12 -37.47 44.77 25.29
N GLY A 13 -37.67 46.03 24.93
CA GLY A 13 -37.68 46.48 23.53
C GLY A 13 -36.29 46.68 22.91
N ALA A 14 -35.31 47.18 23.68
CA ALA A 14 -34.00 47.56 23.14
C ALA A 14 -33.07 46.34 22.95
N ALA A 15 -32.97 45.45 23.94
CA ALA A 15 -32.08 44.29 23.90
C ALA A 15 -32.44 43.30 22.77
N ARG A 16 -33.73 43.15 22.45
CA ARG A 16 -34.21 42.30 21.36
C ARG A 16 -33.92 42.87 19.97
N ARG A 17 -33.80 44.19 19.83
CA ARG A 17 -33.46 44.85 18.56
C ARG A 17 -31.97 44.70 18.23
N TRP A 18 -31.11 44.77 19.25
CA TRP A 18 -29.66 44.60 19.07
C TRP A 18 -29.27 43.16 18.70
N THR A 19 -29.94 42.16 19.26
CA THR A 19 -29.69 40.75 18.94
C THR A 19 -30.07 40.41 17.49
N ILE A 20 -31.20 40.93 16.99
CA ILE A 20 -31.61 40.76 15.59
C ILE A 20 -30.63 41.48 14.64
N ALA A 21 -30.19 42.70 14.99
CA ALA A 21 -29.22 43.45 14.18
C ALA A 21 -27.88 42.71 14.06
N LEU A 22 -27.38 42.12 15.15
CA LEU A 22 -26.13 41.35 15.13
C LEU A 22 -26.23 40.08 14.28
N LEU A 23 -27.37 39.38 14.32
CA LEU A 23 -27.59 38.19 13.49
C LEU A 23 -27.65 38.53 12.00
N LEU A 24 -28.32 39.62 11.62
CA LEU A 24 -28.37 40.08 10.24
C LEU A 24 -27.00 40.51 9.72
N ALA A 25 -26.20 41.19 10.55
CA ALA A 25 -24.83 41.57 10.21
C ALA A 25 -23.93 40.33 9.99
N ALA A 26 -24.05 39.30 10.84
CA ALA A 26 -23.28 38.07 10.70
C ALA A 26 -23.62 37.32 9.39
N VAL A 27 -24.90 37.24 9.03
CA VAL A 27 -25.35 36.61 7.78
C VAL A 27 -24.85 37.40 6.56
N ALA A 28 -24.87 38.73 6.61
CA ALA A 28 -24.35 39.58 5.54
C ALA A 28 -22.84 39.40 5.32
N VAL A 29 -22.06 39.29 6.41
CA VAL A 29 -20.60 39.05 6.34
C VAL A 29 -20.30 37.67 5.77
N ALA A 30 -21.03 36.63 6.20
CA ALA A 30 -20.87 35.28 5.68
C ALA A 30 -21.22 35.18 4.19
N GLY A 31 -22.31 35.84 3.77
CA GLY A 31 -22.71 35.93 2.36
C GLY A 31 -21.68 36.65 1.51
N TRP A 32 -21.13 37.77 1.99
CA TRP A 32 -20.08 38.52 1.29
C TRP A 32 -18.76 37.74 1.16
N LEU A 33 -18.37 36.98 2.19
CA LEU A 33 -17.20 36.10 2.14
C LEU A 33 -17.38 34.93 1.17
N ALA A 34 -18.60 34.38 1.06
CA ALA A 34 -18.90 33.29 0.14
C ALA A 34 -19.00 33.75 -1.33
N LEU A 35 -19.44 34.99 -1.55
CA LEU A 35 -19.58 35.62 -2.88
C LEU A 35 -18.31 36.36 -3.32
N ARG A 36 -17.26 36.41 -2.48
CA ARG A 36 -15.97 36.98 -2.89
C ARG A 36 -15.41 36.17 -4.05
N PRO A 37 -15.17 36.79 -5.23
CA PRO A 37 -14.55 36.09 -6.34
C PRO A 37 -13.17 35.60 -5.88
N ARG A 38 -12.97 34.27 -5.97
CA ARG A 38 -11.66 33.66 -5.74
C ARG A 38 -10.73 34.22 -6.80
N GLY A 39 -9.83 35.12 -6.39
CA GLY A 39 -8.85 35.74 -7.28
C GLY A 39 -8.15 34.68 -8.12
N GLU A 40 -8.10 34.94 -9.42
CA GLU A 40 -7.35 34.14 -10.39
C GLU A 40 -5.92 33.98 -9.88
N ARG A 41 -5.45 32.73 -9.80
CA ARG A 41 -4.04 32.45 -9.49
C ARG A 41 -3.20 33.18 -10.54
N PRO A 42 -2.21 34.00 -10.14
CA PRO A 42 -1.37 34.69 -11.10
C PRO A 42 -0.71 33.66 -12.02
N ALA A 43 -0.87 33.85 -13.32
CA ALA A 43 -0.24 33.05 -14.35
C ALA A 43 1.27 33.01 -14.08
N ARG A 44 1.81 31.80 -13.95
CA ARG A 44 3.25 31.57 -13.78
C ARG A 44 3.95 32.11 -15.02
N ALA A 45 4.73 33.17 -14.85
CA ALA A 45 5.60 33.69 -15.90
C ALA A 45 6.50 32.55 -16.44
N PRO A 46 6.77 32.46 -17.75
CA PRO A 46 7.70 31.50 -18.31
C PRO A 46 9.13 31.90 -17.93
N GLY A 47 9.50 31.59 -16.68
CA GLY A 47 10.85 31.70 -16.17
C GLY A 47 11.67 30.50 -16.62
N SER A 48 12.65 30.78 -17.48
CA SER A 48 13.82 29.98 -17.83
C SER A 48 13.99 28.71 -16.99
N ARG A 49 13.57 27.59 -17.56
CA ARG A 49 13.96 26.26 -17.09
C ARG A 49 15.44 26.13 -17.45
N ALA A 50 16.32 26.50 -16.52
CA ALA A 50 17.71 26.08 -16.60
C ALA A 50 17.66 24.55 -16.75
N GLN A 51 18.11 24.06 -17.91
CA GLN A 51 18.24 22.64 -18.16
C GLN A 51 19.28 22.11 -17.16
N VAL A 52 18.79 21.51 -16.09
CA VAL A 52 19.59 20.64 -15.25
C VAL A 52 19.90 19.40 -16.10
N PRO A 53 21.17 19.00 -16.25
CA PRO A 53 21.54 17.81 -17.02
C PRO A 53 20.75 16.58 -16.56
N GLY A 54 20.27 15.81 -17.53
CA GLY A 54 19.18 14.82 -17.43
C GLY A 54 19.12 13.98 -16.15
N MET A 55 18.20 14.33 -15.26
CA MET A 55 17.67 13.43 -14.25
C MET A 55 16.48 12.69 -14.87
N PRO A 56 16.42 11.35 -14.87
CA PRO A 56 15.24 10.65 -15.40
C PRO A 56 14.02 11.02 -14.55
N ASP A 57 13.07 11.75 -15.16
CA ASP A 57 11.83 12.24 -14.54
C ASP A 57 10.86 11.12 -14.10
N SER A 58 11.22 9.85 -14.29
CA SER A 58 10.41 8.69 -13.95
C SER A 58 11.29 7.54 -13.46
N ILE A 59 10.83 6.82 -12.43
CA ILE A 59 11.45 5.58 -11.92
C ILE A 59 11.67 4.57 -13.05
N ALA A 60 10.82 4.61 -14.10
CA ALA A 60 10.94 3.75 -15.27
C ALA A 60 12.19 4.01 -16.13
N ALA A 61 12.81 5.19 -16.01
CA ALA A 61 14.03 5.56 -16.73
C ALA A 61 15.28 5.53 -15.82
N LEU A 62 15.15 5.01 -14.59
CA LEU A 62 16.32 4.76 -13.74
C LEU A 62 17.13 3.59 -14.30
N ASP A 63 18.44 3.69 -14.12
CA ASP A 63 19.33 2.55 -14.26
C ASP A 63 18.99 1.46 -13.22
N PRO A 64 18.98 0.16 -13.57
CA PRO A 64 18.63 -0.92 -12.64
C PRO A 64 19.46 -0.96 -11.36
N VAL A 65 20.75 -0.60 -11.40
CA VAL A 65 21.61 -0.55 -10.21
C VAL A 65 21.16 0.57 -9.27
N GLU A 66 20.83 1.73 -9.83
CA GLU A 66 20.27 2.83 -9.04
C GLU A 66 18.88 2.49 -8.49
N ALA A 67 18.05 1.80 -9.26
CA ALA A 67 16.75 1.30 -8.78
C ALA A 67 16.92 0.34 -7.60
N ALA A 68 17.89 -0.59 -7.67
CA ALA A 68 18.23 -1.51 -6.60
C ALA A 68 18.71 -0.78 -5.33
N ARG A 69 19.53 0.27 -5.50
CA ARG A 69 19.99 1.10 -4.37
C ARG A 69 18.83 1.82 -3.68
N ARG A 70 17.89 2.37 -4.46
CA ARG A 70 16.74 3.13 -3.93
C ARG A 70 15.66 2.25 -3.31
N VAL A 71 15.49 1.02 -3.79
CA VAL A 71 14.46 0.12 -3.25
C VAL A 71 14.87 -0.52 -1.92
N ALA A 72 16.16 -0.68 -1.66
CA ALA A 72 16.69 -1.30 -0.45
C ALA A 72 16.12 -0.72 0.87
N PRO A 73 16.07 0.61 1.09
CA PRO A 73 15.44 1.17 2.30
C PRO A 73 13.93 0.92 2.37
N LEU A 74 13.22 0.87 1.24
CA LEU A 74 11.77 0.62 1.22
C LEU A 74 11.46 -0.83 1.63
N VAL A 75 12.24 -1.79 1.11
CA VAL A 75 12.15 -3.20 1.49
C VAL A 75 12.43 -3.40 2.98
N ARG A 76 13.49 -2.76 3.52
CA ARG A 76 13.79 -2.80 4.96
C ARG A 76 12.67 -2.21 5.81
N ALA A 77 12.04 -1.14 5.32
CA ALA A 77 10.91 -0.50 5.97
C ALA A 77 9.57 -1.24 5.74
N LYS A 78 9.57 -2.36 5.01
CA LYS A 78 8.37 -3.13 4.62
C LYS A 78 7.33 -2.29 3.85
N ARG A 79 7.78 -1.29 3.10
CA ARG A 79 6.95 -0.42 2.24
C ARG A 79 6.82 -1.08 0.86
N TRP A 80 6.04 -2.16 0.81
CA TRP A 80 6.03 -3.07 -0.34
C TRP A 80 5.41 -2.42 -1.58
N SER A 81 4.28 -1.73 -1.41
CA SER A 81 3.57 -1.03 -2.48
C SER A 81 4.44 0.04 -3.14
N GLU A 82 5.25 0.75 -2.35
CA GLU A 82 6.18 1.77 -2.84
C GLU A 82 7.42 1.17 -3.52
N SER A 83 7.75 -0.08 -3.21
CA SER A 83 8.88 -0.78 -3.81
C SER A 83 8.57 -1.28 -5.23
N LEU A 84 7.29 -1.47 -5.58
CA LEU A 84 6.85 -2.08 -6.85
C LEU A 84 7.42 -1.40 -8.11
N PRO A 85 7.45 -0.06 -8.24
CA PRO A 85 7.99 0.58 -9.44
C PRO A 85 9.49 0.29 -9.66
N TYR A 86 10.26 0.13 -8.58
CA TYR A 86 11.68 -0.19 -8.67
C TYR A 86 11.92 -1.63 -9.11
N PHE A 87 11.16 -2.58 -8.56
CA PHE A 87 11.27 -3.96 -9.03
C PHE A 87 10.83 -4.12 -10.49
N ARG A 88 9.82 -3.37 -10.96
CA ARG A 88 9.46 -3.31 -12.39
C ARG A 88 10.60 -2.82 -13.26
N CYS A 89 11.35 -1.80 -12.79
CA CYS A 89 12.53 -1.30 -13.47
C CYS A 89 13.64 -2.36 -13.51
N ILE A 90 13.93 -3.02 -12.38
CA ILE A 90 14.98 -4.06 -12.28
C ILE A 90 14.68 -5.25 -13.23
N VAL A 91 13.46 -5.78 -13.21
CA VAL A 91 13.11 -6.95 -14.03
C VAL A 91 12.86 -6.63 -15.51
N ALA A 92 12.84 -5.35 -15.88
CA ALA A 92 12.79 -4.93 -17.28
C ALA A 92 14.17 -5.06 -17.96
N GLU A 93 15.25 -5.18 -17.19
CA GLU A 93 16.58 -5.43 -17.71
C GLU A 93 16.66 -6.84 -18.32
N ARG A 94 17.23 -6.98 -19.53
CA ARG A 94 17.33 -8.27 -20.23
C ARG A 94 18.16 -9.33 -19.50
N THR A 95 19.03 -8.88 -18.61
CA THR A 95 19.96 -9.67 -17.80
C THR A 95 19.42 -9.97 -16.41
N ALA A 96 18.18 -9.55 -16.10
CA ALA A 96 17.54 -9.85 -14.82
C ALA A 96 17.50 -11.36 -14.59
N GLY A 97 18.18 -11.80 -13.53
CA GLY A 97 18.30 -13.21 -13.19
C GLY A 97 17.11 -13.76 -12.40
N ALA A 98 17.17 -15.04 -12.09
CA ALA A 98 16.12 -15.75 -11.34
C ALA A 98 15.77 -15.07 -10.00
N LEU A 99 16.77 -14.62 -9.24
CA LEU A 99 16.55 -13.96 -7.96
C LEU A 99 15.79 -12.63 -8.10
N ALA A 100 16.05 -11.83 -9.13
CA ALA A 100 15.34 -10.57 -9.35
C ALA A 100 13.83 -10.79 -9.58
N HIS A 101 13.49 -11.83 -10.34
CA HIS A 101 12.09 -12.23 -10.56
C HIS A 101 11.45 -12.82 -9.29
N SER A 102 12.20 -13.61 -8.52
CA SER A 102 11.76 -14.15 -7.22
C SER A 102 11.49 -13.06 -6.18
N ASP A 103 12.36 -12.06 -6.10
CA ASP A 103 12.20 -10.92 -5.20
C ASP A 103 10.99 -10.07 -5.63
N TYR A 104 10.83 -9.84 -6.94
CA TYR A 104 9.66 -9.12 -7.45
C TYR A 104 8.35 -9.85 -7.14
N ALA A 105 8.32 -11.18 -7.30
CA ALA A 105 7.18 -12.01 -6.91
C ALA A 105 6.82 -11.84 -5.42
N THR A 106 7.84 -11.87 -4.56
CA THR A 106 7.69 -11.69 -3.11
C THR A 106 7.11 -10.31 -2.78
N VAL A 107 7.60 -9.27 -3.45
CA VAL A 107 7.14 -7.89 -3.24
C VAL A 107 5.70 -7.69 -3.74
N LEU A 108 5.33 -8.29 -4.87
CA LEU A 108 3.95 -8.30 -5.38
C LEU A 108 2.99 -8.94 -4.37
N HIS A 109 3.35 -10.09 -3.82
CA HIS A 109 2.55 -10.72 -2.77
C HIS A 109 2.44 -9.85 -1.53
N ASN A 110 3.55 -9.36 -0.99
CA ASN A 110 3.54 -8.57 0.23
C ASN A 110 2.74 -7.27 0.05
N ALA A 111 2.87 -6.60 -1.10
CA ALA A 111 2.07 -5.43 -1.44
C ALA A 111 0.57 -5.76 -1.60
N SER A 112 0.23 -6.99 -2.04
CA SER A 112 -1.18 -7.40 -2.15
C SER A 112 -1.88 -7.53 -0.80
N VAL A 113 -1.14 -7.82 0.27
CA VAL A 113 -1.67 -7.96 1.64
C VAL A 113 -1.27 -6.80 2.56
N GLU A 114 -0.55 -5.81 2.05
CA GLU A 114 -0.15 -4.63 2.81
C GLU A 114 -1.38 -3.84 3.22
N ALA A 115 -1.45 -3.50 4.50
CA ALA A 115 -2.60 -2.86 5.11
C ALA A 115 -2.16 -1.70 6.00
N HIS A 116 -3.03 -0.71 6.14
CA HIS A 116 -2.83 0.41 7.05
C HIS A 116 -4.00 0.52 8.03
N PRO A 117 -3.77 1.06 9.24
CA PRO A 117 -4.86 1.40 10.14
C PRO A 117 -5.72 2.51 9.53
N ARG A 118 -7.04 2.34 9.59
CA ARG A 118 -8.04 3.38 9.29
C ARG A 118 -9.23 3.20 10.22
N ALA A 119 -9.47 4.19 11.09
CA ALA A 119 -10.53 4.14 12.08
C ALA A 119 -10.53 2.86 12.96
N GLY A 120 -9.34 2.41 13.39
CA GLY A 120 -9.18 1.21 14.23
C GLY A 120 -9.22 -0.13 13.49
N LEU A 121 -9.44 -0.13 12.18
CA LEU A 121 -9.44 -1.34 11.34
C LEU A 121 -8.17 -1.39 10.48
N LEU A 122 -7.64 -2.58 10.23
CA LEU A 122 -6.63 -2.80 9.19
C LEU A 122 -7.34 -2.89 7.84
N VAL A 123 -7.07 -1.91 6.97
CA VAL A 123 -7.61 -1.87 5.62
C VAL A 123 -6.49 -2.08 4.60
N PRO A 124 -6.69 -2.90 3.55
CA PRO A 124 -5.69 -3.07 2.50
C PRO A 124 -5.33 -1.73 1.84
N LEU A 125 -4.07 -1.54 1.47
CA LEU A 125 -3.63 -0.40 0.65
C LEU A 125 -4.09 -0.50 -0.81
N THR A 126 -4.37 -1.72 -1.27
CA THR A 126 -4.97 -1.96 -2.58
C THR A 126 -6.41 -1.44 -2.63
N ARG A 127 -6.83 -1.01 -3.82
CA ARG A 127 -8.16 -0.41 -4.04
C ARG A 127 -9.27 -1.44 -4.05
N SER A 128 -8.95 -2.70 -4.32
CA SER A 128 -9.95 -3.78 -4.43
C SER A 128 -9.35 -5.16 -4.23
N SER A 129 -10.22 -6.14 -3.95
CA SER A 129 -9.86 -7.56 -3.98
C SER A 129 -9.38 -8.03 -5.36
N VAL A 130 -9.94 -7.47 -6.44
CA VAL A 130 -9.53 -7.76 -7.83
C VAL A 130 -8.07 -7.38 -8.07
N GLU A 131 -7.65 -6.21 -7.57
CA GLU A 131 -6.25 -5.76 -7.66
C GLU A 131 -5.30 -6.73 -6.94
N ARG A 132 -5.68 -7.20 -5.73
CA ARG A 132 -4.86 -8.18 -4.99
C ARG A 132 -4.71 -9.51 -5.74
N VAL A 133 -5.79 -10.01 -6.33
CA VAL A 133 -5.76 -11.25 -7.13
C VAL A 133 -4.91 -11.07 -8.38
N ALA A 134 -4.99 -9.91 -9.05
CA ALA A 134 -4.13 -9.60 -10.18
C ALA A 134 -2.64 -9.57 -9.78
N MET A 135 -2.31 -8.98 -8.63
CA MET A 135 -0.96 -8.98 -8.08
C MET A 135 -0.46 -10.37 -7.73
N LEU A 136 -1.30 -11.23 -7.15
CA LEU A 136 -0.95 -12.64 -6.90
C LEU A 136 -0.67 -13.40 -8.18
N ARG A 137 -1.52 -13.24 -9.20
CA ARG A 137 -1.33 -13.89 -10.50
C ARG A 137 0.00 -13.48 -11.12
N GLU A 138 0.34 -12.20 -11.06
CA GLU A 138 1.63 -11.71 -11.52
C GLU A 138 2.78 -12.25 -10.67
N ALA A 139 2.63 -12.34 -9.34
CA ALA A 139 3.64 -12.93 -8.47
C ALA A 139 3.95 -14.39 -8.84
N LEU A 140 2.92 -15.20 -9.08
CA LEU A 140 3.09 -16.60 -9.51
C LEU A 140 3.79 -16.68 -10.88
N ARG A 141 3.42 -15.81 -11.83
CA ARG A 141 4.10 -15.72 -13.13
C ARG A 141 5.57 -15.36 -13.00
N GLN A 142 5.91 -14.45 -12.10
CA GLN A 142 7.29 -14.04 -11.81
C GLN A 142 8.08 -15.19 -11.18
N TYR A 143 7.47 -15.99 -10.30
CA TYR A 143 8.12 -17.21 -9.82
C TYR A 143 8.33 -18.27 -10.89
N ASP A 144 7.38 -18.46 -11.81
CA ASP A 144 7.54 -19.39 -12.92
C ASP A 144 8.72 -18.97 -13.81
N LEU A 145 8.84 -17.67 -14.08
CA LEU A 145 9.99 -17.10 -14.78
C LEU A 145 11.30 -17.29 -13.99
N ALA A 146 11.29 -17.02 -12.68
CA ALA A 146 12.44 -17.25 -11.81
C ALA A 146 12.91 -18.72 -11.87
N LEU A 147 12.00 -19.69 -11.77
CA LEU A 147 12.31 -21.11 -11.87
C LEU A 147 12.87 -21.52 -13.24
N SER A 148 12.41 -20.86 -14.31
CA SER A 148 12.93 -21.11 -15.67
C SER A 148 14.35 -20.58 -15.87
N LEU A 149 14.71 -19.50 -15.17
CA LEU A 149 16.03 -18.87 -15.23
C LEU A 149 17.02 -19.46 -14.22
N ALA A 150 16.53 -20.19 -13.22
CA ALA A 150 17.35 -20.70 -12.13
C ALA A 150 18.32 -21.78 -12.60
N THR A 151 19.60 -21.58 -12.30
CA THR A 151 20.70 -22.39 -12.85
C THR A 151 21.16 -23.49 -11.89
N GLY A 152 21.01 -23.29 -10.57
CA GLY A 152 21.48 -24.21 -9.55
C GLY A 152 20.35 -24.84 -8.71
N PRO A 153 20.59 -26.03 -8.09
CA PRO A 153 19.59 -26.69 -7.26
C PRO A 153 19.22 -25.88 -6.02
N GLN A 154 20.18 -25.19 -5.38
CA GLN A 154 19.91 -24.36 -4.20
C GLN A 154 19.05 -23.14 -4.54
N GLU A 155 19.33 -22.48 -5.67
CA GLU A 155 18.53 -21.35 -6.15
C GLU A 155 17.09 -21.80 -6.48
N ARG A 156 16.95 -22.93 -7.18
CA ARG A 156 15.62 -23.53 -7.45
C ARG A 156 14.88 -23.89 -6.17
N ALA A 157 15.56 -24.46 -5.17
CA ALA A 157 14.97 -24.78 -3.88
C ALA A 157 14.46 -23.53 -3.16
N PHE A 158 15.26 -22.47 -3.13
CA PHE A 158 14.87 -21.18 -2.55
C PHE A 158 13.62 -20.60 -3.21
N ILE A 159 13.59 -20.59 -4.55
CA ILE A 159 12.47 -20.05 -5.33
C ILE A 159 11.19 -20.88 -5.12
N LEU A 160 11.30 -22.22 -5.11
CA LEU A 160 10.19 -23.13 -4.81
C LEU A 160 9.64 -22.89 -3.40
N GLY A 161 10.52 -22.79 -2.39
CA GLY A 161 10.10 -22.49 -1.02
C GLY A 161 9.41 -21.13 -0.88
N GLY A 162 9.90 -20.11 -1.60
CA GLY A 162 9.27 -18.79 -1.71
C GLY A 162 7.86 -18.87 -2.32
N ARG A 163 7.71 -19.56 -3.46
CA ARG A 163 6.39 -19.76 -4.08
C ARG A 163 5.44 -20.55 -3.17
N GLY A 164 5.94 -21.58 -2.49
CA GLY A 164 5.18 -22.36 -1.51
C GLY A 164 4.63 -21.49 -0.36
N ASN A 165 5.42 -20.54 0.15
CA ASN A 165 4.96 -19.59 1.17
C ASN A 165 3.77 -18.76 0.72
N ILE A 166 3.78 -18.33 -0.55
CA ILE A 166 2.74 -17.49 -1.12
C ILE A 166 1.48 -18.29 -1.42
N LEU A 167 1.63 -19.49 -2.00
CA LEU A 167 0.53 -20.42 -2.26
C LEU A 167 -0.22 -20.74 -0.97
N ARG A 168 0.50 -21.05 0.11
CA ARG A 168 -0.11 -21.26 1.43
C ARG A 168 -0.87 -20.02 1.91
N GLY A 169 -0.24 -18.85 1.86
CA GLY A 169 -0.86 -17.59 2.31
C GLY A 169 -2.18 -17.27 1.62
N TRP A 170 -2.37 -17.80 0.41
CA TRP A 170 -3.57 -17.63 -0.40
C TRP A 170 -4.53 -18.83 -0.41
N GLY A 171 -4.29 -19.82 0.45
CA GLY A 171 -5.21 -20.96 0.61
C GLY A 171 -5.01 -22.10 -0.39
N PHE A 172 -3.80 -22.24 -0.95
CA PHE A 172 -3.41 -23.34 -1.84
C PHE A 172 -2.42 -24.30 -1.15
N PRO A 173 -2.85 -25.04 -0.10
CA PRO A 173 -1.94 -25.81 0.75
C PRO A 173 -1.35 -27.04 0.05
N TRP A 174 -2.06 -27.62 -0.92
CA TRP A 174 -1.59 -28.80 -1.66
C TRP A 174 -0.47 -28.42 -2.64
N GLU A 175 -0.64 -27.31 -3.34
CA GLU A 175 0.35 -26.74 -4.24
C GLU A 175 1.57 -26.25 -3.46
N ALA A 176 1.35 -25.62 -2.30
CA ALA A 176 2.43 -25.25 -1.40
C ALA A 176 3.23 -26.47 -0.92
N LEU A 177 2.55 -27.54 -0.49
CA LEU A 177 3.21 -28.80 -0.10
C LEU A 177 4.01 -29.42 -1.26
N ALA A 178 3.47 -29.39 -2.47
CA ALA A 178 4.18 -29.86 -3.66
C ALA A 178 5.47 -29.05 -3.93
N ASP A 179 5.44 -27.73 -3.71
CA ASP A 179 6.62 -26.88 -3.82
C ASP A 179 7.64 -27.13 -2.70
N TYR A 180 7.18 -27.26 -1.44
CA TYR A 180 8.08 -27.54 -0.33
C TYR A 180 8.76 -28.90 -0.44
N ARG A 181 8.07 -29.94 -0.94
CA ARG A 181 8.69 -31.24 -1.20
C ARG A 181 9.77 -31.13 -2.26
N ARG A 182 9.47 -30.49 -3.40
CA ARG A 182 10.46 -30.25 -4.46
C ARG A 182 11.64 -29.42 -3.96
N ALA A 183 11.41 -28.43 -3.10
CA ALA A 183 12.46 -27.66 -2.45
C ALA A 183 13.31 -28.54 -1.52
N ALA A 184 12.68 -29.41 -0.72
CA ALA A 184 13.35 -30.32 0.21
C ALA A 184 14.18 -31.42 -0.47
N ASP A 185 13.78 -31.82 -1.68
CA ASP A 185 14.53 -32.76 -2.52
C ASP A 185 15.83 -32.13 -3.05
N LEU A 186 15.82 -30.81 -3.29
CA LEU A 186 16.97 -30.04 -3.79
C LEU A 186 17.86 -29.49 -2.67
N ASP A 187 17.26 -29.07 -1.56
CA ASP A 187 17.94 -28.57 -0.37
C ASP A 187 17.19 -29.03 0.89
N SER A 188 17.89 -29.84 1.69
CA SER A 188 17.37 -30.43 2.91
C SER A 188 16.90 -29.42 3.97
N SER A 189 17.33 -28.15 3.90
CA SER A 189 16.86 -27.09 4.80
C SER A 189 15.34 -26.90 4.73
N TRP A 190 14.70 -27.26 3.60
CA TRP A 190 13.25 -27.18 3.40
C TRP A 190 12.47 -28.39 3.94
N ARG A 191 13.12 -29.47 4.39
CA ARG A 191 12.42 -30.67 4.91
C ARG A 191 11.48 -30.35 6.07
N GLY A 192 11.85 -29.41 6.94
CA GLY A 192 10.99 -28.95 8.04
C GLY A 192 9.66 -28.37 7.54
N HIS A 193 9.71 -27.53 6.51
CA HIS A 193 8.50 -26.98 5.88
C HIS A 193 7.65 -28.09 5.26
N ALA A 194 8.26 -28.98 4.46
CA ALA A 194 7.54 -30.09 3.83
C ALA A 194 6.83 -30.99 4.86
N SER A 195 7.53 -31.39 5.93
CA SER A 195 6.95 -32.22 7.00
C SER A 195 5.83 -31.51 7.76
N TYR A 196 6.02 -30.22 8.06
CA TYR A 196 4.98 -29.43 8.73
C TYR A 196 3.70 -29.36 7.89
N TYR A 197 3.80 -29.02 6.60
CA TYR A 197 2.63 -28.90 5.73
C TYR A 197 2.02 -30.25 5.36
N ASP A 198 2.80 -31.33 5.26
CA ASP A 198 2.27 -32.68 5.12
C ASP A 198 1.34 -33.02 6.29
N SER A 199 1.76 -32.67 7.51
CA SER A 199 0.95 -32.90 8.70
C SER A 199 -0.32 -32.06 8.74
N LEU A 200 -0.25 -30.78 8.35
CA LEU A 200 -1.39 -29.87 8.32
C LEU A 200 -2.44 -30.30 7.29
N VAL A 201 -1.98 -30.80 6.14
CA VAL A 201 -2.85 -31.24 5.05
C VAL A 201 -3.52 -32.58 5.38
N ARG A 202 -2.85 -33.47 6.11
CA ARG A 202 -3.42 -34.74 6.59
C ARG A 202 -4.37 -34.55 7.76
N ASP A 203 -4.10 -33.58 8.63
CA ASP A 203 -4.91 -33.25 9.80
C ASP A 203 -5.09 -31.73 9.92
N PRO A 204 -6.12 -31.18 9.25
CA PRO A 204 -6.38 -29.74 9.28
C PRO A 204 -6.76 -29.19 10.66
N ALA A 205 -7.14 -30.07 11.61
CA ALA A 205 -7.49 -29.68 12.97
C ALA A 205 -6.26 -29.52 13.88
N ARG A 206 -5.08 -29.93 13.41
CA ARG A 206 -3.84 -29.86 14.18
C ARG A 206 -3.38 -28.41 14.32
N GLN A 207 -3.44 -27.87 15.53
CA GLN A 207 -2.86 -26.56 15.81
C GLN A 207 -1.32 -26.62 15.84
N PRO A 208 -0.62 -25.60 15.33
CA PRO A 208 0.83 -25.50 15.49
C PRO A 208 1.17 -25.40 16.98
N ARG A 209 2.13 -26.23 17.42
CA ARG A 209 2.69 -26.18 18.78
C ARG A 209 3.77 -25.12 18.88
#